data_AF-A0A0F9KND6-F1
#
_entry.id   AF-A0A0F9KND6-F1
#
_cell.length_a   1.000
_cell.length_b   1.000
_cell.length_c   1.000
_cell.angle_alpha   90.00
_cell.angle_beta   90.00
_cell.angle_gamma   90.00
#
_symmetry.space_group_name_H-M   'P 1'
#
loop_
_entity.id
_entity.type
_entity.pdbx_description
1 polymer ?
#
loop_
_entity_poly.entity_id
_entity_poly.type
_entity_poly.pdbx_seq_one_letter_code
_entity_poly.pdbx_strand_id
1 'polypeptide(L)'
;KVLTETKEKLEKTENALADTEDTLQQTETELAESKSALEKAKTDDQAVISEKEGALNNLNTEFETVKKTLDDQTTKITDLENNLALKDAKVSEAEEKVASLTKELETSSSKLESARSDLEGKISGLEGQLNEVNSKIAANEEQMSTLNTQLEETNSKLSAAEADKQQLTSQLNEAKEVLSQKENEVQDLATKITEDEQVIQSTTAQLSEVEGELEELKPPELGTGGFVSSERLTCPMCGAVGHNIKTIEDKTKVLSYVGHIPMYAKKRVCKKCGYEF
;
A
#
# COMPACT_ATOMS: atom_id res chain seq x y z
N LYS A 1 87.68 -121.18 -131.09
CA LYS A 1 87.55 -121.16 -129.61
C LYS A 1 87.87 -119.77 -129.06
N VAL A 2 89.07 -119.22 -129.29
CA VAL A 2 89.43 -117.85 -128.84
C VAL A 2 88.52 -116.78 -129.46
N LEU A 3 88.34 -116.76 -130.78
CA LEU A 3 87.57 -115.71 -131.48
C LEU A 3 86.08 -115.64 -131.06
N THR A 4 85.47 -116.79 -130.77
CA THR A 4 84.09 -116.92 -130.28
C THR A 4 83.95 -116.44 -128.83
N GLU A 5 84.93 -116.75 -127.97
CA GLU A 5 84.97 -116.25 -126.59
C GLU A 5 85.20 -114.73 -126.54
N THR A 6 85.99 -114.17 -127.46
CA THR A 6 86.18 -112.72 -127.57
C THR A 6 84.89 -112.03 -128.03
N LYS A 7 84.13 -112.65 -128.93
CA LYS A 7 82.87 -112.09 -129.45
C LYS A 7 81.75 -112.10 -128.39
N GLU A 8 81.60 -113.18 -127.63
CA GLU A 8 80.67 -113.22 -126.49
C GLU A 8 81.04 -112.24 -125.37
N LYS A 9 82.34 -112.04 -125.13
CA LYS A 9 82.80 -111.03 -124.16
C LYS A 9 82.50 -109.61 -124.66
N LEU A 10 82.71 -109.34 -125.94
CA LEU A 10 82.41 -108.05 -126.57
C LEU A 10 80.93 -107.72 -126.45
N GLU A 11 80.05 -108.66 -126.82
CA GLU A 11 78.60 -108.52 -126.73
C GLU A 11 78.12 -108.31 -125.28
N LYS A 12 78.74 -109.01 -124.31
CA LYS A 12 78.48 -108.76 -122.88
C LYS A 12 78.92 -107.37 -122.42
N THR A 13 80.07 -106.88 -122.90
CA THR A 13 80.52 -105.52 -122.59
C THR A 13 79.70 -104.44 -123.28
N GLU A 14 79.22 -104.68 -124.50
CA GLU A 14 78.32 -103.76 -125.23
C GLU A 14 76.97 -103.64 -124.52
N ASN A 15 76.38 -104.76 -124.10
CA ASN A 15 75.14 -104.77 -123.31
C ASN A 15 75.33 -104.10 -121.93
N ALA A 16 76.43 -104.39 -121.23
CA ALA A 16 76.73 -103.75 -119.95
C ALA A 16 77.00 -102.23 -120.09
N LEU A 17 77.58 -101.80 -121.21
CA LEU A 17 77.78 -100.38 -121.51
C LEU A 17 76.45 -99.68 -121.77
N ALA A 18 75.56 -100.30 -122.56
CA ALA A 18 74.20 -99.79 -122.79
C ALA A 18 73.40 -99.69 -121.47
N ASP A 19 73.42 -100.73 -120.63
CA ASP A 19 72.78 -100.70 -119.31
C ASP A 19 73.36 -99.58 -118.41
N THR A 20 74.68 -99.34 -118.49
CA THR A 20 75.36 -98.27 -117.75
C THR A 20 74.99 -96.89 -118.29
N GLU A 21 74.85 -96.72 -119.61
CA GLU A 21 74.40 -95.47 -120.24
C GLU A 21 72.94 -95.16 -119.86
N ASP A 22 72.05 -96.14 -119.87
CA ASP A 22 70.66 -95.98 -119.43
C ASP A 22 70.59 -95.62 -117.95
N THR A 23 71.38 -96.30 -117.10
CA THR A 23 71.47 -95.99 -115.66
C THR A 23 72.02 -94.57 -115.46
N LEU A 24 73.03 -94.15 -116.22
CA LEU A 24 73.59 -92.81 -116.14
C LEU A 24 72.54 -91.76 -116.51
N GLN A 25 71.84 -91.93 -117.64
CA GLN A 25 70.76 -91.01 -118.05
C GLN A 25 69.65 -90.94 -117.00
N GLN A 26 69.29 -92.08 -116.39
CA GLN A 26 68.31 -92.09 -115.30
C GLN A 26 68.81 -91.30 -114.09
N THR A 27 70.05 -91.53 -113.65
CA THR A 27 70.63 -90.80 -112.51
C THR A 27 70.80 -89.30 -112.78
N GLU A 28 71.12 -88.91 -114.02
CA GLU A 28 71.20 -87.49 -114.42
C GLU A 28 69.82 -86.83 -114.36
N THR A 29 68.77 -87.54 -114.77
CA THR A 29 67.37 -87.08 -114.68
C THR A 29 66.94 -86.93 -113.22
N GLU A 30 67.15 -87.95 -112.40
CA GLU A 30 66.82 -87.93 -110.96
C GLU A 30 67.60 -86.83 -110.21
N LEU A 31 68.86 -86.59 -110.59
CA LEU A 31 69.69 -85.51 -110.03
C LEU A 31 69.15 -84.13 -110.43
N ALA A 32 68.74 -83.95 -111.69
CA ALA A 32 68.14 -82.70 -112.17
C ALA A 32 66.81 -82.42 -111.46
N GLU A 33 65.96 -83.44 -111.30
CA GLU A 33 64.72 -83.36 -110.55
C GLU A 33 64.95 -83.00 -109.07
N SER A 34 65.90 -83.69 -108.42
CA SER A 34 66.27 -83.43 -107.03
C SER A 34 66.81 -82.02 -106.83
N LYS A 35 67.62 -81.52 -107.77
CA LYS A 35 68.16 -80.15 -107.74
C LYS A 35 67.05 -79.10 -107.90
N SER A 36 66.10 -79.35 -108.81
CA SER A 36 64.92 -78.49 -108.99
C SER A 36 64.05 -78.45 -107.73
N ALA A 37 63.81 -79.62 -107.12
CA ALA A 37 63.06 -79.72 -105.87
C ALA A 37 63.76 -79.00 -104.71
N LEU A 38 65.09 -79.10 -104.60
CA LEU A 38 65.88 -78.41 -103.59
C LEU A 38 65.84 -76.88 -103.76
N GLU A 39 65.98 -76.38 -104.99
CA GLU A 39 65.86 -74.94 -105.25
C GLU A 39 64.45 -74.43 -104.92
N LYS A 40 63.41 -75.19 -105.27
CA LYS A 40 62.03 -74.84 -104.89
C LYS A 40 61.85 -74.80 -103.37
N ALA A 41 62.33 -75.82 -102.66
CA ALA A 41 62.26 -75.87 -101.20
C ALA A 41 62.98 -74.68 -100.55
N LYS A 42 64.17 -74.31 -101.07
CA LYS A 42 64.91 -73.14 -100.61
C LYS A 42 64.14 -71.84 -100.83
N THR A 43 63.49 -71.67 -101.97
CA THR A 43 62.66 -70.48 -102.22
C THR A 43 61.43 -70.43 -101.32
N ASP A 44 60.79 -71.57 -101.06
CA ASP A 44 59.65 -71.67 -100.16
C ASP A 44 60.06 -71.34 -98.71
N ASP A 45 61.16 -71.90 -98.22
CA ASP A 45 61.71 -71.60 -96.89
C ASP A 45 62.08 -70.11 -96.75
N GLN A 46 62.67 -69.51 -97.79
CA GLN A 46 63.07 -68.10 -97.79
C GLN A 46 61.85 -67.16 -97.77
N ALA A 47 60.75 -67.56 -98.42
CA ALA A 47 59.47 -66.85 -98.32
C ALA A 47 58.87 -66.97 -96.90
N VAL A 48 58.88 -68.16 -96.31
CA VAL A 48 58.39 -68.39 -94.94
C VAL A 48 59.22 -67.59 -93.92
N ILE A 49 60.54 -67.54 -94.05
CA ILE A 49 61.42 -66.74 -93.17
C ILE A 49 61.04 -65.26 -93.25
N SER A 50 60.86 -64.72 -94.47
CA SER A 50 60.47 -63.33 -94.67
C SER A 50 59.12 -62.99 -94.03
N GLU A 51 58.16 -63.91 -94.12
CA GLU A 51 56.85 -63.77 -93.47
C GLU A 51 56.97 -63.78 -91.93
N LYS A 52 57.79 -64.69 -91.38
CA LYS A 52 58.02 -64.77 -89.93
C LYS A 52 58.76 -63.56 -89.39
N GLU A 53 59.74 -63.02 -90.12
CA GLU A 53 60.43 -61.78 -89.77
C GLU A 53 59.46 -60.59 -89.75
N GLY A 54 58.56 -60.50 -90.73
CA GLY A 54 57.50 -59.49 -90.76
C GLY A 54 56.56 -59.60 -89.54
N ALA A 55 56.12 -60.82 -89.23
CA ALA A 55 55.26 -61.06 -88.07
C ALA A 55 55.96 -60.72 -86.74
N LEU A 56 57.26 -61.03 -86.62
CA LEU A 56 58.05 -60.73 -85.43
C LEU A 56 58.24 -59.22 -85.23
N ASN A 57 58.48 -58.49 -86.32
CA ASN A 57 58.55 -57.03 -86.28
C ASN A 57 57.23 -56.40 -85.84
N ASN A 58 56.10 -56.89 -86.36
CA ASN A 58 54.77 -56.43 -85.93
C ASN A 58 54.49 -56.73 -84.46
N LEU A 59 54.84 -57.93 -83.99
CA LEU A 59 54.66 -58.28 -82.58
C LEU A 59 55.53 -57.41 -81.68
N ASN A 60 56.74 -57.04 -82.12
CA ASN A 60 57.62 -56.16 -81.38
C ASN A 60 57.08 -54.73 -81.28
N THR A 61 56.45 -54.19 -82.33
CA THR A 61 55.82 -52.87 -82.27
C THR A 61 54.56 -52.85 -81.39
N GLU A 62 53.76 -53.92 -81.42
CA GLU A 62 52.64 -54.10 -80.50
C GLU A 62 53.10 -54.20 -79.04
N PHE A 63 54.17 -54.95 -78.77
CA PHE A 63 54.75 -55.08 -77.44
C PHE A 63 55.20 -53.74 -76.86
N GLU A 64 55.93 -52.93 -77.63
CA GLU A 64 56.37 -51.60 -77.19
C GLU A 64 55.18 -50.65 -76.96
N THR A 65 54.10 -50.79 -77.73
CA THR A 65 52.87 -50.00 -77.56
C THR A 65 52.15 -50.38 -76.26
N VAL A 66 52.03 -51.67 -75.97
CA VAL A 66 51.43 -52.17 -74.72
C VAL A 66 52.27 -51.75 -73.52
N LYS A 67 53.60 -51.85 -73.61
CA LYS A 67 54.53 -51.43 -72.56
C LYS A 67 54.36 -49.94 -72.23
N LYS A 68 54.31 -49.07 -73.25
CA LYS A 68 54.05 -47.64 -73.05
C LYS A 68 52.71 -47.38 -72.39
N THR A 69 51.66 -48.10 -72.82
CA THR A 69 50.32 -47.97 -72.23
C THR A 69 50.31 -48.38 -70.76
N LEU A 70 51.06 -49.43 -70.40
CA LEU A 70 51.23 -49.88 -69.02
C LEU A 70 51.91 -48.80 -68.17
N ASP A 71 53.00 -48.21 -68.65
CA ASP A 71 53.71 -47.13 -67.95
C ASP A 71 52.82 -45.89 -67.72
N ASP A 72 52.03 -45.51 -68.74
CA ASP A 72 51.06 -44.41 -68.65
C ASP A 72 49.95 -44.72 -67.63
N GLN A 73 49.47 -45.97 -67.58
CA GLN A 73 48.46 -46.40 -66.62
C GLN A 73 49.02 -46.46 -65.19
N THR A 74 50.24 -46.94 -65.00
CA THR A 74 50.93 -46.94 -63.70
C THR A 74 51.04 -45.53 -63.15
N THR A 75 51.45 -44.57 -64.00
CA THR A 75 51.54 -43.16 -63.61
C THR A 75 50.18 -42.60 -63.17
N LYS A 76 49.10 -42.87 -63.94
CA LYS A 76 47.74 -42.45 -63.59
C LYS A 76 47.25 -43.05 -62.27
N ILE A 77 47.58 -44.31 -62.00
CA ILE A 77 47.22 -44.98 -60.74
C ILE A 77 47.90 -44.25 -59.57
N THR A 78 49.20 -43.99 -59.66
CA THR A 78 49.93 -43.24 -58.62
C THR A 78 49.35 -41.84 -58.40
N ASP A 79 48.98 -41.12 -59.45
CA ASP A 79 48.33 -39.81 -59.33
C ASP A 79 46.96 -39.91 -58.63
N LEU A 80 46.17 -40.93 -58.94
CA LEU A 80 44.87 -41.16 -58.29
C LEU A 80 45.03 -41.53 -56.81
N GLU A 81 46.01 -42.37 -56.47
CA GLU A 81 46.33 -42.73 -55.08
C GLU A 81 46.73 -41.49 -54.26
N ASN A 82 47.59 -40.63 -54.82
CA ASN A 82 47.99 -39.38 -54.19
C ASN A 82 46.79 -38.43 -53.99
N ASN A 83 45.93 -38.31 -54.99
CA ASN A 83 44.72 -37.48 -54.89
C ASN A 83 43.75 -38.03 -53.84
N LEU A 84 43.60 -39.35 -53.74
CA LEU A 84 42.75 -39.99 -52.75
C LEU A 84 43.26 -39.74 -51.34
N ALA A 85 44.56 -39.91 -51.10
CA ALA A 85 45.20 -39.59 -49.82
C ALA A 85 45.01 -38.11 -49.42
N LEU A 86 45.14 -37.17 -50.36
CA LEU A 86 44.88 -35.75 -50.10
C LEU A 86 43.42 -35.46 -49.78
N LYS A 87 42.47 -36.19 -50.38
CA LYS A 87 41.05 -36.05 -50.10
C LYS A 87 40.72 -36.61 -48.72
N ASP A 88 41.26 -37.76 -48.35
CA ASP A 88 41.08 -38.35 -47.03
C ASP A 88 41.61 -37.44 -45.92
N ALA A 89 42.79 -36.83 -46.11
CA ALA A 89 43.33 -35.85 -45.17
C ALA A 89 42.40 -34.64 -44.99
N LYS A 90 41.82 -34.12 -46.08
CA LYS A 90 40.86 -33.00 -46.03
C LYS A 90 39.54 -33.37 -45.37
N VAL A 91 39.08 -34.61 -45.54
CA VAL A 91 37.88 -35.12 -44.86
C VAL A 91 38.15 -35.18 -43.36
N SER A 92 39.28 -35.73 -42.95
CA SER A 92 39.65 -35.82 -41.54
C SER A 92 39.76 -34.42 -40.88
N GLU A 93 40.39 -33.45 -41.55
CA GLU A 93 40.44 -32.06 -41.08
C GLU A 93 39.03 -31.43 -40.94
N ALA A 94 38.14 -31.70 -41.91
CA ALA A 94 36.77 -31.22 -41.85
C ALA A 94 35.98 -31.84 -40.70
N GLU A 95 36.15 -33.14 -40.44
CA GLU A 95 35.53 -33.85 -39.33
C GLU A 95 35.97 -33.29 -37.97
N GLU A 96 37.27 -33.05 -37.79
CA GLU A 96 37.80 -32.42 -36.57
C GLU A 96 37.23 -31.01 -36.35
N LYS A 97 37.14 -30.22 -37.42
CA LYS A 97 36.56 -28.88 -37.36
C LYS A 97 35.07 -28.91 -37.00
N VAL A 98 34.31 -29.85 -37.55
CA VAL A 98 32.89 -30.05 -37.22
C VAL A 98 32.73 -30.45 -35.75
N ALA A 99 33.59 -31.34 -35.24
CA ALA A 99 33.57 -31.75 -33.84
C ALA A 99 33.86 -30.56 -32.90
N SER A 100 34.86 -29.73 -33.23
CA SER A 100 35.17 -28.52 -32.47
C SER A 100 34.01 -27.52 -32.45
N LEU A 101 33.44 -27.22 -33.61
CA LEU A 101 32.32 -26.28 -33.74
C LEU A 101 31.07 -26.79 -32.99
N THR A 102 30.81 -28.09 -33.03
CA THR A 102 29.71 -28.71 -32.27
C THR A 102 29.89 -28.48 -30.77
N LYS A 103 31.09 -28.70 -30.24
CA LYS A 103 31.40 -28.49 -28.82
C LYS A 103 31.30 -27.02 -28.40
N GLU A 104 31.75 -26.10 -29.26
CA GLU A 104 31.59 -24.67 -29.02
C GLU A 104 30.13 -24.25 -28.99
N LEU A 105 29.31 -24.79 -29.91
CA LEU A 105 27.87 -24.54 -29.97
C LEU A 105 27.16 -25.04 -28.71
N GLU A 106 27.44 -26.25 -28.25
CA GLU A 106 26.90 -26.81 -27.00
C GLU A 106 27.28 -25.95 -25.77
N THR A 107 28.54 -25.52 -25.72
CA THR A 107 29.03 -24.63 -24.65
C THR A 107 28.35 -23.27 -24.68
N SER A 108 28.14 -22.70 -25.87
CA SER A 108 27.43 -21.43 -26.01
C SER A 108 25.96 -21.55 -25.65
N SER A 109 25.31 -22.65 -26.06
CA SER A 109 23.91 -22.93 -25.76
C SER A 109 23.66 -23.05 -24.25
N SER A 110 24.48 -23.83 -23.54
CA SER A 110 24.38 -23.98 -22.08
C SER A 110 24.59 -22.67 -21.32
N LYS A 111 25.51 -21.80 -21.78
CA LYS A 111 25.70 -20.46 -21.20
C LYS A 111 24.47 -19.57 -21.40
N LEU A 112 23.87 -19.60 -22.59
CA LEU A 112 22.65 -18.83 -22.88
C LEU A 112 21.49 -19.30 -22.01
N GLU A 113 21.31 -20.61 -21.84
CA GLU A 113 20.25 -21.16 -21.01
C GLU A 113 20.42 -20.76 -19.53
N SER A 114 21.65 -20.81 -19.02
CA SER A 114 21.96 -20.36 -17.66
C SER A 114 21.67 -18.87 -17.46
N ALA A 115 22.11 -18.03 -18.41
CA ALA A 115 21.85 -16.59 -18.36
C ALA A 115 20.36 -16.25 -18.44
N ARG A 116 19.59 -17.02 -19.23
CA ARG A 116 18.13 -16.90 -19.31
C ARG A 116 17.48 -17.21 -17.96
N SER A 117 17.85 -18.33 -17.34
CA SER A 117 17.32 -18.72 -16.02
C SER A 117 17.63 -17.66 -14.95
N ASP A 118 18.85 -17.11 -14.94
CA ASP A 118 19.23 -16.03 -14.02
C ASP A 118 18.38 -14.76 -14.23
N LEU A 119 18.10 -14.39 -15.48
CA LEU A 119 17.26 -13.24 -15.80
C LEU A 119 15.80 -13.46 -15.40
N GLU A 120 15.25 -14.65 -15.64
CA GLU A 120 13.90 -15.02 -15.22
C GLU A 120 13.76 -14.95 -13.69
N GLY A 121 14.77 -15.44 -12.95
CA GLY A 121 14.83 -15.31 -11.49
C GLY A 121 14.87 -13.85 -11.00
N LYS A 122 15.67 -12.99 -11.66
CA LYS A 122 15.73 -11.56 -11.35
C LYS A 122 14.40 -10.85 -11.62
N ILE A 123 13.73 -11.15 -12.73
CA ILE A 123 12.43 -10.59 -13.07
C ILE A 123 11.41 -10.95 -12.00
N SER A 124 11.31 -12.23 -11.65
CA SER A 124 10.39 -12.68 -10.59
C SER A 124 10.67 -12.01 -9.25
N GLY A 125 11.95 -11.84 -8.90
CA GLY A 125 12.35 -11.10 -7.69
C GLY A 125 11.90 -9.63 -7.70
N LEU A 126 12.08 -8.93 -8.83
CA LEU A 126 11.65 -7.54 -8.99
C LEU A 126 10.13 -7.39 -8.97
N GLU A 127 9.39 -8.32 -9.58
CA GLU A 127 7.93 -8.36 -9.51
C GLU A 127 7.44 -8.53 -8.07
N GLY A 128 8.09 -9.40 -7.29
CA GLY A 128 7.81 -9.55 -5.85
C GLY A 128 8.02 -8.25 -5.07
N GLN A 129 9.16 -7.58 -5.30
CA GLN A 129 9.45 -6.29 -4.66
C GLN A 129 8.45 -5.19 -5.05
N LEU A 130 8.04 -5.15 -6.32
CA LEU A 130 7.05 -4.18 -6.81
C LEU A 130 5.69 -4.40 -6.10
N ASN A 131 5.26 -5.64 -5.95
CA ASN A 131 4.02 -5.97 -5.25
C ASN A 131 4.07 -5.58 -3.77
N GLU A 132 5.21 -5.79 -3.10
CA GLU A 132 5.41 -5.38 -1.70
C GLU A 132 5.33 -3.85 -1.56
N VAL A 133 6.00 -3.11 -2.44
CA VAL A 133 5.95 -1.64 -2.45
C VAL A 133 4.54 -1.15 -2.70
N ASN A 134 3.81 -1.72 -3.66
CA ASN A 134 2.42 -1.34 -3.94
C ASN A 134 1.50 -1.57 -2.74
N SER A 135 1.68 -2.68 -2.02
CA SER A 135 0.92 -2.96 -0.79
C SER A 135 1.24 -1.96 0.33
N LYS A 136 2.51 -1.58 0.48
CA LYS A 136 2.92 -0.53 1.44
C LYS A 136 2.35 0.84 1.08
N ILE A 137 2.31 1.20 -0.21
CA ILE A 137 1.70 2.44 -0.68
C ILE A 137 0.22 2.46 -0.32
N ALA A 138 -0.53 1.41 -0.65
CA ALA A 138 -1.96 1.32 -0.34
C ALA A 138 -2.24 1.43 1.17
N ALA A 139 -1.44 0.75 2.00
CA ALA A 139 -1.55 0.85 3.45
C ALA A 139 -1.27 2.27 3.98
N ASN A 140 -0.26 2.95 3.43
CA ASN A 140 0.04 4.33 3.80
C ASN A 140 -1.05 5.31 3.34
N GLU A 141 -1.66 5.10 2.18
CA GLU A 141 -2.80 5.91 1.70
C GLU A 141 -4.01 5.79 2.64
N GLU A 142 -4.31 4.58 3.11
CA GLU A 142 -5.38 4.34 4.10
C GLU A 142 -5.08 5.03 5.44
N GLN A 143 -3.84 4.94 5.92
CA GLN A 143 -3.40 5.63 7.13
C GLN A 143 -3.53 7.16 7.00
N MET A 144 -3.12 7.71 5.87
CA MET A 144 -3.24 9.15 5.58
C MET A 144 -4.70 9.60 5.58
N SER A 145 -5.59 8.82 4.95
CA SER A 145 -7.03 9.10 4.97
C SER A 145 -7.61 9.11 6.39
N THR A 146 -7.21 8.13 7.20
CA THR A 146 -7.63 8.04 8.61
C THR A 146 -7.13 9.24 9.43
N LEU A 147 -5.86 9.60 9.29
CA LEU A 147 -5.29 10.76 9.97
C LEU A 147 -5.95 12.07 9.54
N ASN A 148 -6.29 12.21 8.26
CA ASN A 148 -6.99 13.40 7.78
C ASN A 148 -8.39 13.54 8.40
N THR A 149 -9.12 12.43 8.54
CA THR A 149 -10.43 12.41 9.22
C THR A 149 -10.29 12.81 10.68
N GLN A 150 -9.30 12.26 11.39
CA GLN A 150 -9.02 12.62 12.79
C GLN A 150 -8.64 14.09 12.97
N LEU A 151 -7.91 14.67 12.00
CA LEU A 151 -7.56 16.08 11.99
C LEU A 151 -8.82 16.96 11.86
N GLU A 152 -9.72 16.63 10.93
CA GLU A 152 -10.99 17.34 10.72
C GLU A 152 -11.89 17.29 11.97
N GLU A 153 -12.00 16.12 12.60
CA GLU A 153 -12.73 15.97 13.86
C GLU A 153 -12.14 16.82 14.98
N THR A 154 -10.80 16.83 15.09
CA THR A 154 -10.09 17.61 16.12
C THR A 154 -10.28 19.10 15.90
N ASN A 155 -10.19 19.58 14.66
CA ASN A 155 -10.44 20.99 14.32
C ASN A 155 -11.88 21.40 14.62
N SER A 156 -12.85 20.51 14.38
CA SER A 156 -14.26 20.75 14.72
C SER A 156 -14.47 20.88 16.23
N LYS A 157 -13.85 19.98 17.02
CA LYS A 157 -13.88 20.05 18.49
C LYS A 157 -13.20 21.31 19.02
N LEU A 158 -12.08 21.72 18.43
CA LEU A 158 -11.38 22.94 18.81
C LEU A 158 -12.26 24.18 18.57
N SER A 159 -12.89 24.26 17.40
CA SER A 159 -13.80 25.36 17.04
C SER A 159 -14.99 25.46 18.02
N ALA A 160 -15.57 24.31 18.41
CA ALA A 160 -16.64 24.26 19.40
C ALA A 160 -16.16 24.76 20.78
N ALA A 161 -14.99 24.29 21.24
CA ALA A 161 -14.41 24.72 22.51
C ALA A 161 -14.08 26.23 22.53
N GLU A 162 -13.64 26.79 21.39
CA GLU A 162 -13.42 28.23 21.24
C GLU A 162 -14.73 29.04 21.34
N ALA A 163 -15.82 28.55 20.73
CA ALA A 163 -17.14 29.15 20.85
C ALA A 163 -17.66 29.10 22.31
N ASP A 164 -17.55 27.95 22.97
CA ASP A 164 -17.92 27.79 24.37
C ASP A 164 -17.13 28.74 25.28
N LYS A 165 -15.83 28.89 25.05
CA LYS A 165 -14.98 29.85 25.77
C LYS A 165 -15.47 31.28 25.60
N GLN A 166 -15.84 31.70 24.38
CA GLN A 166 -16.38 33.03 24.13
C GLN A 166 -17.69 33.24 24.88
N GLN A 167 -18.61 32.26 24.83
CA GLN A 167 -19.87 32.32 25.55
C GLN A 167 -19.68 32.43 27.06
N LEU A 168 -18.82 31.60 27.65
CA LEU A 168 -18.49 31.65 29.08
C LEU A 168 -17.85 32.99 29.46
N THR A 169 -17.02 33.56 28.59
CA THR A 169 -16.42 34.89 28.81
C THR A 169 -17.48 35.99 28.84
N SER A 170 -18.46 35.96 27.94
CA SER A 170 -19.59 36.90 27.95
C SER A 170 -20.43 36.76 29.21
N GLN A 171 -20.80 35.53 29.58
CA GLN A 171 -21.55 35.24 30.83
C GLN A 171 -20.81 35.72 32.07
N LEU A 172 -19.48 35.54 32.13
CA LEU A 172 -18.65 36.03 33.22
C LEU A 172 -18.70 37.56 33.33
N ASN A 173 -18.65 38.27 32.19
CA ASN A 173 -18.72 39.74 32.18
C ASN A 173 -20.11 40.24 32.61
N GLU A 174 -21.18 39.60 32.14
CA GLU A 174 -22.54 39.90 32.57
C GLU A 174 -22.70 39.69 34.08
N ALA A 175 -22.20 38.57 34.62
CA ALA A 175 -22.25 38.29 36.04
C ALA A 175 -21.48 39.33 36.88
N LYS A 176 -20.32 39.81 36.40
CA LYS A 176 -19.55 40.89 37.04
C LYS A 176 -20.32 42.21 37.06
N GLU A 177 -21.00 42.55 35.96
CA GLU A 177 -21.79 43.77 35.88
C GLU A 177 -22.98 43.73 36.85
N VAL A 178 -23.68 42.59 36.92
CA VAL A 178 -24.76 42.36 37.88
C VAL A 178 -24.23 42.44 39.32
N LEU A 179 -23.06 41.88 39.60
CA LEU A 179 -22.44 41.95 40.93
C LEU A 179 -22.15 43.41 41.33
N SER A 180 -21.54 44.18 40.43
CA SER A 180 -21.27 45.61 40.64
C SER A 180 -22.56 46.41 40.90
N GLN A 181 -23.63 46.15 40.15
CA GLN A 181 -24.94 46.75 40.39
C GLN A 181 -25.48 46.41 41.77
N LYS A 182 -25.38 45.14 42.20
CA LYS A 182 -25.82 44.71 43.53
C LYS A 182 -24.97 45.31 44.65
N GLU A 183 -23.67 45.46 44.45
CA GLU A 183 -22.79 46.16 45.40
C GLU A 183 -23.20 47.63 45.58
N ASN A 184 -23.53 48.33 44.49
CA ASN A 184 -24.05 49.70 44.56
C ASN A 184 -25.42 49.76 45.27
N GLU A 185 -26.35 48.86 44.95
CA GLU A 185 -27.65 48.78 45.62
C GLU A 185 -27.49 48.55 47.14
N VAL A 186 -26.56 47.68 47.54
CA VAL A 186 -26.26 47.42 48.95
C VAL A 186 -25.68 48.67 49.62
N GLN A 187 -24.81 49.43 48.94
CA GLN A 187 -24.26 50.68 49.45
C GLN A 187 -25.35 51.77 49.61
N ASP A 188 -26.26 51.88 48.64
CA ASP A 188 -27.39 52.80 48.71
C ASP A 188 -28.32 52.45 49.88
N LEU A 189 -28.62 51.16 50.06
CA LEU A 189 -29.41 50.68 51.19
C LEU A 189 -28.72 50.94 52.54
N ALA A 190 -27.41 50.72 52.64
CA ALA A 190 -26.64 51.02 53.85
C ALA A 190 -26.67 52.53 54.19
N THR A 191 -26.61 53.39 53.17
CA THR A 191 -26.74 54.85 53.33
C THR A 191 -28.12 55.22 53.85
N LYS A 192 -29.19 54.67 53.25
CA LYS A 192 -30.57 54.88 53.72
C LYS A 192 -30.79 54.41 55.16
N ILE A 193 -30.24 53.25 55.54
CA ILE A 193 -30.31 52.76 56.92
C ILE A 193 -29.66 53.77 57.86
N THR A 194 -28.51 54.34 57.49
CA THR A 194 -27.82 55.35 58.31
C THR A 194 -28.65 56.64 58.44
N GLU A 195 -29.30 57.08 57.35
CA GLU A 195 -30.22 58.22 57.37
C GLU A 195 -31.44 57.95 58.25
N ASP A 196 -32.08 56.79 58.10
CA ASP A 196 -33.21 56.35 58.93
C ASP A 196 -32.81 56.26 60.41
N GLU A 197 -31.61 55.75 60.73
CA GLU A 197 -31.07 55.73 62.09
C GLU A 197 -30.90 57.14 62.67
N GLN A 198 -30.43 58.12 61.88
CA GLN A 198 -30.34 59.52 62.30
C GLN A 198 -31.73 60.14 62.52
N VAL A 199 -32.69 59.85 61.64
CA VAL A 199 -34.08 60.29 61.80
C VAL A 199 -34.71 59.69 63.05
N ILE A 200 -34.49 58.40 63.32
CA ILE A 200 -34.94 57.73 64.54
C ILE A 200 -34.32 58.43 65.75
N GLN A 201 -33.00 58.65 65.78
CA GLN A 201 -32.34 59.35 66.89
C GLN A 201 -32.91 60.75 67.12
N SER A 202 -33.11 61.53 66.04
CA SER A 202 -33.73 62.85 66.12
C SER A 202 -35.17 62.79 66.65
N THR A 203 -35.97 61.85 66.16
CA THR A 203 -37.37 61.68 66.58
C THR A 203 -37.45 61.20 68.02
N THR A 204 -36.57 60.30 68.45
CA THR A 204 -36.43 59.87 69.85
C THR A 204 -36.03 61.02 70.76
N ALA A 205 -35.10 61.88 70.34
CA ALA A 205 -34.71 63.08 71.09
C ALA A 205 -35.89 64.06 71.22
N GLN A 206 -36.62 64.31 70.13
CA GLN A 206 -37.85 65.12 70.13
C GLN A 206 -38.93 64.53 71.04
N LEU A 207 -39.12 63.20 71.01
CA LEU A 207 -40.03 62.50 71.92
C LEU A 207 -39.62 62.71 73.37
N SER A 208 -38.33 62.59 73.69
CA SER A 208 -37.82 62.85 75.05
C SER A 208 -38.00 64.30 75.49
N GLU A 209 -37.89 65.26 74.58
CA GLU A 209 -38.15 66.68 74.84
C GLU A 209 -39.64 66.92 75.13
N VAL A 210 -40.53 66.40 74.29
CA VAL A 210 -41.99 66.47 74.50
C VAL A 210 -42.41 65.74 75.77
N GLU A 211 -41.82 64.60 76.10
CA GLU A 211 -42.05 63.89 77.37
C GLU A 211 -41.58 64.74 78.57
N GLY A 212 -40.45 65.44 78.45
CA GLY A 212 -39.98 66.40 79.45
C GLY A 212 -40.95 67.58 79.64
N GLU A 213 -41.42 68.18 78.55
CA GLU A 213 -42.46 69.23 78.59
C GLU A 213 -43.77 68.71 79.21
N LEU A 214 -44.15 67.46 78.92
CA LEU A 214 -45.31 66.80 79.52
C LEU A 214 -45.12 66.56 81.03
N GLU A 215 -43.91 66.23 81.47
CA GLU A 215 -43.54 66.08 82.89
C GLU A 215 -43.58 67.44 83.63
N GLU A 216 -43.19 68.54 82.98
CA GLU A 216 -43.34 69.91 83.52
C GLU A 216 -44.80 70.37 83.61
N LEU A 217 -45.67 69.87 82.73
CA LEU A 217 -47.13 70.11 82.75
C LEU A 217 -47.89 69.17 83.71
N LYS A 218 -47.19 68.23 84.35
CA LYS A 218 -47.77 67.28 85.31
C LYS A 218 -48.06 68.00 86.64
N PRO A 219 -49.31 68.03 87.13
CA PRO A 219 -49.63 68.73 88.38
C PRO A 219 -48.90 68.11 89.58
N PRO A 220 -48.48 68.91 90.60
CA PRO A 220 -47.68 68.42 91.72
C PRO A 220 -48.38 67.33 92.54
N GLU A 221 -47.64 66.33 93.02
CA GLU A 221 -48.09 65.49 94.13
C GLU A 221 -48.28 66.36 95.38
N LEU A 222 -49.55 66.65 95.70
CA LEU A 222 -49.95 67.29 96.95
C LEU A 222 -49.98 66.24 98.07
N GLY A 223 -48.86 66.15 98.79
CA GLY A 223 -48.80 65.58 100.13
C GLY A 223 -49.49 66.50 101.15
N THR A 224 -50.62 66.01 101.68
CA THR A 224 -51.23 66.31 103.00
C THR A 224 -51.38 67.77 103.46
N GLY A 225 -52.63 68.25 103.50
CA GLY A 225 -53.03 69.39 104.32
C GLY A 225 -54.46 69.81 104.04
N GLY A 226 -55.40 69.34 104.85
CA GLY A 226 -56.83 69.32 104.54
C GLY A 226 -57.50 70.67 104.32
N PHE A 227 -58.50 70.64 103.44
CA PHE A 227 -59.63 71.55 103.48
C PHE A 227 -60.92 70.73 103.35
N VAL A 228 -61.71 70.77 104.42
CA VAL A 228 -63.01 70.13 104.56
C VAL A 228 -64.06 71.18 104.20
N SER A 229 -64.82 70.97 103.12
CA SER A 229 -66.11 71.63 102.86
C SER A 229 -66.76 71.00 101.63
N SER A 230 -68.01 70.58 101.59
CA SER A 230 -69.10 70.76 102.53
C SER A 230 -70.24 69.80 102.19
N GLU A 231 -70.61 69.02 103.20
CA GLU A 231 -71.97 68.58 103.54
C GLU A 231 -72.76 67.74 102.55
N ARG A 232 -72.46 66.45 102.56
CA ARG A 232 -73.49 65.43 102.33
C ARG A 232 -74.49 65.49 103.50
N LEU A 233 -75.61 66.18 103.27
CA LEU A 233 -76.74 66.27 104.20
C LEU A 233 -77.05 64.90 104.80
N THR A 234 -76.93 64.79 106.13
CA THR A 234 -77.11 63.54 106.88
C THR A 234 -78.17 63.77 107.94
N CYS A 235 -79.15 62.86 108.05
CA CYS A 235 -80.15 62.92 109.11
C CYS A 235 -79.45 62.66 110.45
N PRO A 236 -79.51 63.60 111.41
CA PRO A 236 -78.81 63.47 112.70
C PRO A 236 -79.36 62.33 113.58
N MET A 237 -80.57 61.83 113.28
CA MET A 237 -81.20 60.75 114.05
C MET A 237 -80.86 59.33 113.56
N CYS A 238 -80.65 59.12 112.25
CA CYS A 238 -80.46 57.76 111.70
C CYS A 238 -79.35 57.62 110.65
N GLY A 239 -78.58 58.69 110.40
CA GLY A 239 -77.44 58.65 109.48
C GLY A 239 -77.82 58.55 107.99
N ALA A 240 -79.10 58.67 107.63
CA ALA A 240 -79.51 58.62 106.22
C ALA A 240 -79.00 59.87 105.47
N VAL A 241 -78.38 59.66 104.29
CA VAL A 241 -77.72 60.72 103.52
C VAL A 241 -78.40 61.04 102.19
N GLY A 242 -78.28 62.30 101.75
CA GLY A 242 -78.64 62.73 100.40
C GLY A 242 -80.14 62.58 100.07
N HIS A 243 -80.47 61.75 99.08
CA HIS A 243 -81.83 61.53 98.53
C HIS A 243 -82.92 61.15 99.56
N ASN A 244 -82.49 60.70 100.76
CA ASN A 244 -83.36 60.35 101.88
C ASN A 244 -83.76 61.53 102.78
N ILE A 245 -83.33 62.76 102.46
CA ILE A 245 -83.73 63.97 103.19
C ILE A 245 -84.59 64.83 102.27
N LYS A 246 -85.82 65.14 102.70
CA LYS A 246 -86.78 65.98 101.96
C LYS A 246 -86.91 67.32 102.64
N THR A 247 -86.74 68.40 101.89
CA THR A 247 -87.03 69.76 102.38
C THR A 247 -88.51 70.08 102.19
N ILE A 248 -89.18 70.49 103.26
CA ILE A 248 -90.59 70.92 103.25
C ILE A 248 -90.72 72.30 103.90
N GLU A 249 -91.78 73.02 103.58
CA GLU A 249 -92.07 74.32 104.18
C GLU A 249 -92.70 74.13 105.57
N ASP A 250 -92.07 74.73 106.58
CA ASP A 250 -92.53 74.81 107.94
C ASP A 250 -93.57 75.93 108.09
N LYS A 251 -94.84 75.55 107.90
CA LYS A 251 -95.97 76.48 107.99
C LYS A 251 -96.14 77.14 109.36
N THR A 252 -95.42 76.70 110.38
CA THR A 252 -95.43 77.34 111.71
C THR A 252 -94.52 78.56 111.79
N LYS A 253 -93.63 78.76 110.81
CA LYS A 253 -92.65 79.86 110.81
C LYS A 253 -92.66 80.59 109.47
N VAL A 254 -93.37 81.71 109.39
CA VAL A 254 -93.37 82.60 108.23
C VAL A 254 -92.10 83.47 108.25
N LEU A 255 -91.30 83.41 107.19
CA LEU A 255 -90.07 84.23 107.06
C LEU A 255 -90.37 85.63 106.54
N SER A 256 -91.24 85.74 105.54
CA SER A 256 -91.63 87.01 104.92
C SER A 256 -92.93 86.87 104.15
N TYR A 257 -93.61 87.96 103.85
CA TYR A 257 -94.75 87.95 102.92
C TYR A 257 -94.29 88.58 101.61
N VAL A 258 -94.50 87.91 100.48
CA VAL A 258 -94.30 88.48 99.15
C VAL A 258 -95.68 88.76 98.59
N GLY A 259 -96.12 90.02 98.72
CA GLY A 259 -97.53 90.39 98.57
C GLY A 259 -98.38 89.89 99.74
N HIS A 260 -99.56 89.35 99.45
CA HIS A 260 -100.48 88.81 100.47
C HIS A 260 -100.32 87.29 100.76
N ILE A 261 -99.21 86.67 100.31
CA ILE A 261 -98.94 85.24 100.52
C ILE A 261 -97.72 85.05 101.44
N PRO A 262 -97.83 84.32 102.57
CA PRO A 262 -96.71 84.02 103.45
C PRO A 262 -95.71 83.04 102.81
N MET A 263 -94.44 83.41 102.81
CA MET A 263 -93.30 82.53 102.55
C MET A 263 -92.85 81.91 103.87
N TYR A 264 -92.93 80.58 103.96
CA TYR A 264 -92.57 79.84 105.16
C TYR A 264 -91.10 79.39 105.15
N ALA A 265 -90.50 79.27 106.33
CA ALA A 265 -89.17 78.71 106.51
C ALA A 265 -89.15 77.27 106.00
N LYS A 266 -88.02 76.80 105.47
CA LYS A 266 -87.89 75.40 105.04
C LYS A 266 -87.25 74.58 106.17
N LYS A 267 -87.84 73.44 106.50
CA LYS A 267 -87.28 72.41 107.38
C LYS A 267 -87.03 71.12 106.61
N ARG A 268 -86.15 70.26 107.11
CA ARG A 268 -85.72 69.02 106.46
C ARG A 268 -86.25 67.84 107.25
N VAL A 269 -86.95 66.95 106.55
CA VAL A 269 -87.50 65.72 107.13
C VAL A 269 -86.79 64.52 106.55
N CYS A 270 -86.30 63.65 107.42
CA CYS A 270 -85.73 62.40 107.01
C CYS A 270 -86.83 61.41 106.60
N LYS A 271 -86.81 60.94 105.34
CA LYS A 271 -87.76 59.94 104.83
C LYS A 271 -87.63 58.58 105.53
N LYS A 272 -86.48 58.30 106.16
CA LYS A 272 -86.18 57.01 106.80
C LYS A 272 -86.70 56.91 108.24
N CYS A 273 -86.57 57.97 109.03
CA CYS A 273 -86.96 57.96 110.45
C CYS A 273 -87.99 59.02 110.84
N GLY A 274 -88.46 59.84 109.89
CA GLY A 274 -89.47 60.88 110.12
C GLY A 274 -88.99 62.11 110.90
N TYR A 275 -87.73 62.16 111.32
CA TYR A 275 -87.20 63.28 112.13
C TYR A 275 -87.08 64.56 111.30
N GLU A 276 -87.58 65.67 111.85
CA GLU A 276 -87.60 67.00 111.23
C GLU A 276 -86.55 67.93 111.88
N PHE A 277 -85.70 68.58 111.09
CA PHE A 277 -84.60 69.45 111.54
C PHE A 277 -84.24 70.54 110.51
#